data_AF-A0A933U1I3-F1
#
_entry.id   AF-A0A933U1I3-F1
#
_cell.length_a   1.000
_cell.length_b   1.000
_cell.length_c   1.000
_cell.angle_alpha   90.00
_cell.angle_beta   90.00
_cell.angle_gamma   90.00
#
_symmetry.space_group_name_H-M   'P 1'
#
loop_
_entity.id
_entity.type
_entity.pdbx_description
1 polymer ?
#
loop_
_entity_poly.entity_id
_entity_poly.type
_entity_poly.pdbx_seq_one_letter_code
_entity_poly.pdbx_strand_id
1 'polypeptide(L)'
;MPNAQTLTSRQRFLAACRRQPVDSTPAWVMRQAGRYLPEYRAVRGSHDFLTMVRDPKLAAEVTLQPIRRFDMDAAVIFSDILVPCAAMGQAVSFAEGEGPSLAPHVRSKVDVDRLRDFDPKQATGFLGDAIRIVRKELGDAKAIIGFCGAPWTTASYMIEGGSSKNFEHSKRMLHAEPELFDRLCARLVDNLVPYLAMQVEAGADVVQIFDSWGGALDARTYRAALLPHVKRLVAGAKRLGVPVILYVNGCAQLLEVLADAEPDVLGLDWRVDPVDAIARVGARCAFQGNLDPCVLFATPEIVVREVERTLAAFAPQNGHIFNLGSGILPGTPVESMDALFKVIRGRRPRSKSAGAVGAAPKADVPDLLGQAERERLRQQITGTDAGSHFPAAMVDSILEEINAIRAKRLERHAFRVGQRVRVKEGPFVGTIGHVATLDDAKGTLHVTLVLSGHGHEFEFDWWQIESA
;
A
#
# COMPACT_ATOMS: atom_id res chain seq x y z
N MET A 1 -29.38 -4.74 -6.67
CA MET A 1 -28.32 -5.14 -5.73
C MET A 1 -28.44 -4.29 -4.48
N PRO A 2 -28.28 -4.84 -3.27
CA PRO A 2 -28.35 -4.03 -2.05
C PRO A 2 -27.25 -2.96 -2.07
N ASN A 3 -27.57 -1.74 -1.62
CA ASN A 3 -26.64 -0.61 -1.51
C ASN A 3 -25.30 -1.06 -0.90
N ALA A 4 -24.22 -1.09 -1.70
CA ALA A 4 -22.88 -1.26 -1.16
C ALA A 4 -22.55 -0.02 -0.33
N GLN A 5 -22.59 -0.16 0.99
CA GLN A 5 -22.26 0.90 1.94
C GLN A 5 -20.81 1.32 1.71
N THR A 6 -20.56 2.59 1.41
CA THR A 6 -19.21 3.13 1.26
C THR A 6 -18.47 2.99 2.59
N LEU A 7 -17.34 2.31 2.59
CA LEU A 7 -16.54 2.09 3.80
C LEU A 7 -15.67 3.30 4.08
N THR A 8 -15.49 3.64 5.36
CA THR A 8 -14.37 4.51 5.75
C THR A 8 -13.03 3.83 5.43
N SER A 9 -11.95 4.60 5.30
CA SER A 9 -10.60 4.04 5.11
C SER A 9 -10.23 3.05 6.22
N ARG A 10 -10.56 3.36 7.47
CA ARG A 10 -10.36 2.45 8.61
C ARG A 10 -11.13 1.14 8.46
N GLN A 11 -12.42 1.20 8.14
CA GLN A 11 -13.25 0.00 7.94
C GLN A 11 -12.75 -0.85 6.77
N ARG A 12 -12.40 -0.21 5.64
CA ARG A 12 -11.84 -0.87 4.46
C ARG A 12 -10.54 -1.60 4.77
N PHE A 13 -9.63 -0.92 5.48
CA PHE A 13 -8.35 -1.50 5.90
C PHE A 13 -8.55 -2.74 6.77
N LEU A 14 -9.39 -2.63 7.81
CA LEU A 14 -9.69 -3.74 8.72
C LEU A 14 -10.45 -4.90 8.07
N ALA A 15 -11.36 -4.60 7.13
CA ALA A 15 -12.06 -5.61 6.34
C ALA A 15 -11.09 -6.37 5.43
N ALA A 16 -10.17 -5.68 4.76
CA ALA A 16 -9.13 -6.31 3.96
C ALA A 16 -8.22 -7.21 4.80
N CYS A 17 -7.79 -6.79 6.00
CA CYS A 17 -7.04 -7.66 6.91
C CYS A 17 -7.77 -8.97 7.24
N ARG A 18 -9.12 -8.93 7.29
CA ARG A 18 -9.97 -10.07 7.59
C ARG A 18 -10.46 -10.82 6.35
N ARG A 19 -9.93 -10.49 5.16
CA ARG A 19 -10.36 -11.04 3.86
C ARG A 19 -11.87 -10.88 3.58
N GLN A 20 -12.47 -9.84 4.17
CA GLN A 20 -13.85 -9.47 3.90
C GLN A 20 -13.93 -8.67 2.59
N PRO A 21 -15.07 -8.69 1.89
CA PRO A 21 -15.29 -7.83 0.74
C PRO A 21 -15.09 -6.35 1.09
N VAL A 22 -14.45 -5.62 0.18
CA VAL A 22 -14.21 -4.18 0.29
C VAL A 22 -14.70 -3.45 -0.94
N ASP A 23 -14.99 -2.17 -0.78
CA ASP A 23 -15.47 -1.30 -1.85
C ASP A 23 -14.34 -0.76 -2.74
N SER A 24 -13.08 -0.85 -2.27
CA SER A 24 -11.84 -0.64 -3.02
C SER A 24 -10.67 -1.24 -2.26
N THR A 25 -9.52 -1.48 -2.90
CA THR A 25 -8.30 -1.94 -2.22
C THR A 25 -7.74 -0.82 -1.33
N PRO A 26 -7.62 -1.02 -0.01
CA PRO A 26 -6.99 -0.05 0.87
C PRO A 26 -5.49 0.01 0.64
N ALA A 27 -4.88 1.18 0.86
CA ALA A 27 -3.44 1.35 0.64
C ALA A 27 -2.73 2.22 1.67
N TRP A 28 -1.48 1.86 1.92
CA TRP A 28 -0.47 2.66 2.62
C TRP A 28 0.91 2.20 2.14
N VAL A 29 1.97 2.89 2.55
CA VAL A 29 3.33 2.57 2.10
C VAL A 29 4.33 2.53 3.25
N MET A 30 5.19 1.52 3.26
CA MET A 30 6.28 1.43 4.24
C MET A 30 7.23 2.64 4.11
N ARG A 31 7.65 3.21 5.25
CA ARG A 31 8.39 4.49 5.32
C ARG A 31 7.65 5.69 4.68
N GLN A 32 6.33 5.72 4.76
CA GLN A 32 5.52 6.88 4.34
C GLN A 32 5.96 8.21 4.99
N ALA A 33 6.40 8.18 6.25
CA ALA A 33 7.06 9.31 6.89
C ALA A 33 8.57 9.16 6.71
N GLY A 34 9.17 9.94 5.79
CA GLY A 34 10.58 9.74 5.47
C GLY A 34 11.19 10.81 4.58
N ARG A 35 12.49 10.64 4.34
CA ARG A 35 13.38 11.63 3.69
C ARG A 35 13.00 12.04 2.25
N TYR A 36 12.10 11.30 1.60
CA TYR A 36 11.58 11.70 0.30
C TYR A 36 10.68 12.94 0.39
N LEU A 37 10.05 13.18 1.55
CA LEU A 37 9.21 14.35 1.79
C LEU A 37 10.03 15.58 2.19
N PRO A 38 9.87 16.73 1.51
CA PRO A 38 10.45 18.00 1.93
C PRO A 38 10.09 18.40 3.37
N GLU A 39 8.83 18.25 3.76
CA GLU A 39 8.31 18.54 5.10
C GLU A 39 8.91 17.65 6.19
N TYR A 40 9.21 16.38 5.88
CA TYR A 40 9.95 15.52 6.80
C TYR A 40 11.38 15.99 6.97
N ARG A 41 12.06 16.34 5.87
CA ARG A 41 13.44 16.84 5.90
C ARG A 41 13.55 18.13 6.70
N ALA A 42 12.55 19.02 6.62
CA ALA A 42 12.50 20.23 7.42
C ALA A 42 12.50 19.93 8.94
N VAL A 43 11.67 18.98 9.39
CA VAL A 43 11.63 18.57 10.81
C VAL A 43 12.94 17.86 11.22
N ARG A 44 13.42 16.93 10.39
CA ARG A 44 14.63 16.14 10.64
C ARG A 44 15.92 16.96 10.62
N GLY A 45 15.95 18.09 9.91
CA GLY A 45 17.09 19.01 9.87
C GLY A 45 17.33 19.73 11.20
N SER A 46 16.31 19.81 12.07
CA SER A 46 16.39 20.49 13.36
C SER A 46 16.48 19.54 14.56
N HIS A 47 16.32 18.23 14.35
CA HIS A 47 16.26 17.24 15.43
C HIS A 47 16.96 15.93 15.00
N ASP A 48 17.69 15.29 15.92
CA ASP A 48 18.15 13.93 15.67
C ASP A 48 16.97 12.93 15.64
N PHE A 49 17.20 11.77 15.04
CA PHE A 49 16.15 10.79 14.80
C PHE A 49 15.52 10.26 16.11
N LEU A 50 16.32 10.01 17.15
CA LEU A 50 15.80 9.47 18.41
C LEU A 50 15.03 10.52 19.20
N THR A 51 15.44 11.78 19.13
CA THR A 51 14.64 12.89 19.67
C THR A 51 13.27 12.95 19.01
N MET A 52 13.19 12.84 17.68
CA MET A 52 11.89 12.79 16.98
C MET A 52 11.03 11.60 17.39
N VAL A 53 11.63 10.43 17.63
CA VAL A 53 10.91 9.23 18.08
C VAL A 53 10.42 9.37 19.53
N ARG A 54 11.18 10.05 20.39
CA ARG A 54 10.87 10.20 21.83
C ARG A 54 9.97 11.37 22.16
N ASP A 55 9.85 12.37 21.28
CA ASP A 55 8.89 13.46 21.43
C ASP A 55 7.54 13.06 20.79
N PRO A 56 6.47 12.87 21.58
CA PRO A 56 5.18 12.43 21.05
C PRO A 56 4.58 13.38 20.00
N LYS A 57 4.82 14.68 20.12
CA LYS A 57 4.30 15.70 19.19
C LYS A 57 5.05 15.65 17.88
N LEU A 58 6.38 15.54 17.91
CA LEU A 58 7.19 15.39 16.69
C LEU A 58 6.86 14.09 15.97
N ALA A 59 6.80 12.97 16.69
CA ALA A 59 6.44 11.67 16.13
C ALA A 59 5.04 11.69 15.49
N ALA A 60 4.05 12.28 16.17
CA ALA A 60 2.71 12.44 15.62
C ALA A 60 2.68 13.34 14.38
N GLU A 61 3.40 14.48 14.40
CA GLU A 61 3.46 15.40 13.26
C GLU A 61 4.01 14.70 12.01
N VAL A 62 5.17 14.05 12.10
CA VAL A 62 5.75 13.34 10.93
C VAL A 62 4.91 12.15 10.50
N THR A 63 4.20 11.49 11.41
CA THR A 63 3.24 10.42 11.07
C THR A 63 2.10 10.95 10.19
N LEU A 64 1.62 12.17 10.48
CA LEU A 64 0.47 12.78 9.80
C LEU A 64 0.83 13.43 8.45
N GLN A 65 2.08 13.85 8.24
CA GLN A 65 2.55 14.45 6.97
C GLN A 65 2.10 13.67 5.71
N PRO A 66 2.42 12.36 5.55
CA PRO A 66 2.00 11.60 4.38
C PRO A 66 0.48 11.39 4.30
N ILE A 67 -0.23 11.37 5.44
CA ILE A 67 -1.69 11.24 5.47
C ILE A 67 -2.34 12.49 4.89
N ARG A 68 -1.89 13.67 5.31
CA ARG A 68 -2.38 14.96 4.79
C ARG A 68 -2.11 15.10 3.29
N ARG A 69 -0.97 14.58 2.81
CA ARG A 69 -0.56 14.72 1.41
C ARG A 69 -1.23 13.73 0.46
N PHE A 70 -1.27 12.45 0.82
CA PHE A 70 -1.68 11.38 -0.10
C PHE A 70 -3.03 10.75 0.23
N ASP A 71 -3.65 11.08 1.37
CA ASP A 71 -4.92 10.52 1.81
C ASP A 71 -4.92 8.96 1.87
N MET A 72 -3.81 8.40 2.36
CA MET A 72 -3.64 6.94 2.56
C MET A 72 -4.73 6.37 3.47
N ASP A 73 -5.02 5.08 3.39
CA ASP A 73 -6.06 4.46 4.22
C ASP A 73 -5.62 4.20 5.67
N ALA A 74 -4.31 4.11 5.90
CA ALA A 74 -3.72 3.86 7.20
C ALA A 74 -2.48 4.72 7.47
N ALA A 75 -2.26 5.07 8.74
CA ALA A 75 -1.07 5.73 9.24
C ALA A 75 -0.23 4.75 10.06
N VAL A 76 1.00 4.48 9.62
CA VAL A 76 1.97 3.77 10.48
C VAL A 76 2.64 4.78 11.40
N ILE A 77 2.63 4.48 12.70
CA ILE A 77 3.22 5.36 13.71
C ILE A 77 4.72 5.56 13.41
N PHE A 78 5.21 6.78 13.53
CA PHE A 78 6.65 7.05 13.42
C PHE A 78 7.36 6.58 14.69
N SER A 79 8.16 5.53 14.55
CA SER A 79 9.00 4.97 15.61
C SER A 79 10.13 4.16 14.97
N ASP A 80 10.83 3.35 15.76
CA ASP A 80 11.85 2.42 15.27
C ASP A 80 11.74 1.04 15.93
N ILE A 81 12.08 -0.02 15.20
CA ILE A 81 12.04 -1.40 15.70
C ILE A 81 13.06 -1.67 16.82
N LEU A 82 14.05 -0.79 17.01
CA LEU A 82 15.09 -0.88 18.02
C LEU A 82 14.74 -0.14 19.33
N VAL A 83 13.58 0.53 19.41
CA VAL A 83 13.10 1.14 20.65
C VAL A 83 13.03 0.12 21.81
N PRO A 84 12.51 -1.11 21.61
CA PRO A 84 12.57 -2.16 22.62
C PRO A 84 14.01 -2.53 23.04
N CYS A 85 14.97 -2.59 22.12
CA CYS A 85 16.37 -2.89 22.47
C CYS A 85 16.94 -1.84 23.44
N ALA A 86 16.60 -0.56 23.23
CA ALA A 86 16.97 0.51 24.13
C ALA A 86 16.34 0.35 25.52
N ALA A 87 15.04 0.01 25.57
CA ALA A 87 14.32 -0.25 26.82
C ALA A 87 14.89 -1.48 27.57
N MET A 88 15.41 -2.46 26.85
CA MET A 88 16.08 -3.65 27.40
C MET A 88 17.52 -3.39 27.85
N GLY A 89 18.02 -2.16 27.72
CA GLY A 89 19.30 -1.72 28.30
C GLY A 89 20.45 -1.56 27.31
N GLN A 90 20.23 -1.65 26.00
CA GLN A 90 21.26 -1.31 25.01
C GLN A 90 21.28 0.19 24.71
N ALA A 91 22.46 0.78 24.58
CA ALA A 91 22.63 2.08 23.95
C ALA A 91 22.37 1.92 22.45
N VAL A 92 21.37 2.63 21.93
CA VAL A 92 21.03 2.66 20.50
C VAL A 92 21.32 4.05 19.96
N SER A 93 22.01 4.15 18.83
CA SER A 93 22.30 5.41 18.15
C SER A 93 22.10 5.28 16.64
N PHE A 94 21.87 6.43 15.99
CA PHE A 94 21.67 6.54 14.55
C PHE A 94 22.57 7.65 14.01
N ALA A 95 23.84 7.31 13.80
CA ALA A 95 24.79 8.22 13.17
C ALA A 95 24.42 8.43 11.69
N GLU A 96 24.65 9.64 11.20
CA GLU A 96 24.33 10.00 9.82
C GLU A 96 25.22 9.19 8.86
N GLY A 97 24.59 8.49 7.92
CA GLY A 97 25.29 7.66 6.92
C GLY A 97 25.70 6.26 7.39
N GLU A 98 25.74 5.98 8.70
CA GLU A 98 26.31 4.73 9.24
C GLU A 98 25.25 3.69 9.67
N GLY A 99 23.97 4.07 9.71
CA GLY A 99 22.88 3.20 10.15
C GLY A 99 22.79 3.08 11.68
N PRO A 100 21.96 2.16 12.20
CA PRO A 100 21.82 1.97 13.63
C PRO A 100 23.05 1.27 14.23
N SER A 101 23.46 1.70 15.42
CA SER A 101 24.46 1.02 16.25
C SER A 101 23.87 0.68 17.62
N LEU A 102 24.22 -0.50 18.15
CA LEU A 102 23.77 -1.00 19.45
C LEU A 102 24.95 -1.47 20.28
N ALA A 103 25.00 -1.10 21.56
CA ALA A 103 26.00 -1.60 22.51
C ALA A 103 25.40 -1.73 23.93
N PRO A 104 25.90 -2.66 24.79
CA PRO A 104 26.82 -3.74 24.48
C PRO A 104 26.17 -4.81 23.58
N HIS A 105 26.98 -5.55 22.82
CA HIS A 105 26.48 -6.63 21.97
C HIS A 105 26.06 -7.85 22.81
N VAL A 106 25.05 -8.58 22.35
CA VAL A 106 24.56 -9.79 23.03
C VAL A 106 25.19 -11.02 22.39
N ARG A 107 26.29 -11.54 22.96
CA ARG A 107 27.06 -12.64 22.34
C ARG A 107 27.31 -13.83 23.26
N SER A 108 26.83 -13.76 24.50
CA SER A 108 27.02 -14.82 25.49
C SER A 108 25.79 -14.95 26.40
N LYS A 109 25.74 -16.03 27.19
CA LYS A 109 24.75 -16.20 28.27
C LYS A 109 24.70 -15.01 29.21
N VAL A 110 25.86 -14.49 29.63
CA VAL A 110 25.94 -13.34 30.53
C VAL A 110 25.32 -12.09 29.91
N ASP A 111 25.50 -11.89 28.60
CA ASP A 111 24.93 -10.72 27.92
C ASP A 111 23.41 -10.83 27.81
N VAL A 112 22.87 -12.03 27.53
CA VAL A 112 21.41 -12.27 27.53
C VAL A 112 20.83 -12.04 28.92
N ASP A 113 21.52 -12.49 29.97
CA ASP A 113 21.06 -12.37 31.34
C ASP A 113 21.09 -10.90 31.83
N ARG A 114 21.98 -10.06 31.27
CA ARG A 114 22.06 -8.61 31.52
C ARG A 114 20.93 -7.79 30.90
N LEU A 115 20.23 -8.32 29.90
CA LEU A 115 19.07 -7.65 29.32
C LEU A 115 18.03 -7.40 30.41
N ARG A 116 17.30 -6.30 30.29
CA ARG A 116 16.25 -5.93 31.24
C ARG A 116 14.91 -6.24 30.62
N ASP A 117 14.01 -6.80 31.42
CA ASP A 117 12.59 -6.75 31.09
C ASP A 117 12.08 -5.35 31.42
N PHE A 118 11.12 -4.84 30.65
CA PHE A 118 10.65 -3.47 30.82
C PHE A 118 9.13 -3.37 30.82
N ASP A 119 8.59 -2.40 31.57
CA ASP A 119 7.20 -1.98 31.45
C ASP A 119 7.09 -1.02 30.23
N PRO A 120 6.37 -1.39 29.17
CA PRO A 120 6.23 -0.54 27.98
C PRO A 120 5.60 0.82 28.25
N LYS A 121 4.69 0.92 29.23
CA LYS A 121 4.04 2.19 29.58
C LYS A 121 5.02 3.16 30.21
N GLN A 122 6.02 2.65 30.93
CA GLN A 122 7.05 3.48 31.57
C GLN A 122 8.23 3.75 30.63
N ALA A 123 8.81 2.70 30.03
CA ALA A 123 10.04 2.83 29.25
C ALA A 123 9.80 3.38 27.82
N THR A 124 8.60 3.16 27.28
CA THR A 124 8.23 3.53 25.90
C THR A 124 6.90 4.28 25.81
N GLY A 125 6.44 4.88 26.92
CA GLY A 125 5.15 5.56 27.01
C GLY A 125 4.96 6.69 26.00
N PHE A 126 6.06 7.34 25.59
CA PHE A 126 6.07 8.36 24.55
C PHE A 126 5.47 7.87 23.21
N LEU A 127 5.64 6.58 22.88
CA LEU A 127 5.05 6.00 21.68
C LEU A 127 3.53 5.89 21.81
N GLY A 128 3.04 5.48 22.97
CA GLY A 128 1.61 5.46 23.27
C GLY A 128 1.01 6.86 23.20
N ASP A 129 1.71 7.87 23.72
CA ASP A 129 1.28 9.26 23.64
C ASP A 129 1.22 9.77 22.20
N ALA A 130 2.20 9.41 21.35
CA ALA A 130 2.19 9.74 19.94
C ALA A 130 0.98 9.11 19.22
N ILE A 131 0.68 7.83 19.50
CA ILE A 131 -0.49 7.13 18.95
C ILE A 131 -1.79 7.83 19.37
N ARG A 132 -1.92 8.26 20.63
CA ARG A 132 -3.11 8.98 21.11
C ARG A 132 -3.31 10.31 20.39
N ILE A 133 -2.22 11.06 20.14
CA ILE A 133 -2.27 12.31 19.37
C ILE A 133 -2.74 12.01 17.95
N VAL A 134 -2.13 11.03 17.27
CA VAL A 134 -2.51 10.64 15.91
C VAL A 134 -3.96 10.15 15.85
N ARG A 135 -4.42 9.36 16.83
CA ARG A 135 -5.83 8.92 16.92
C ARG A 135 -6.78 10.10 17.05
N LYS A 136 -6.46 11.08 17.90
CA LYS A 136 -7.29 12.28 18.07
C LYS A 136 -7.44 13.05 16.74
N GLU A 137 -6.37 13.17 15.96
CA GLU A 137 -6.37 13.89 14.68
C GLU A 137 -7.08 13.10 13.56
N LEU A 138 -6.92 11.77 13.52
CA LEU A 138 -7.50 10.93 12.47
C LEU A 138 -8.95 10.48 12.74
N GLY A 139 -9.39 10.53 14.01
CA GLY A 139 -10.68 10.01 14.44
C GLY A 139 -10.87 8.55 14.02
N ASP A 140 -12.10 8.17 13.67
CA ASP A 140 -12.42 6.83 13.14
C ASP A 140 -12.26 6.72 11.62
N ALA A 141 -11.78 7.77 10.94
CA ALA A 141 -11.72 7.81 9.49
C ALA A 141 -10.60 6.93 8.91
N LYS A 142 -9.45 6.86 9.58
CA LYS A 142 -8.22 6.22 9.11
C LYS A 142 -7.71 5.18 10.12
N ALA A 143 -7.11 4.10 9.60
CA ALA A 143 -6.50 3.10 10.45
C ALA A 143 -5.15 3.59 11.02
N ILE A 144 -4.78 3.16 12.22
CA ILE A 144 -3.43 3.35 12.78
C ILE A 144 -2.73 2.00 12.89
N ILE A 145 -1.51 1.93 12.36
CA ILE A 145 -0.65 0.74 12.41
C ILE A 145 0.42 0.96 13.48
N GLY A 146 0.33 0.18 14.55
CA GLY A 146 1.42 -0.02 15.50
C GLY A 146 2.38 -1.09 14.97
N PHE A 147 3.59 -1.19 15.52
CA PHE A 147 4.53 -2.20 15.06
C PHE A 147 5.63 -2.57 16.05
N CYS A 148 6.31 -3.68 15.75
CA CYS A 148 7.58 -4.05 16.36
C CYS A 148 8.48 -4.82 15.37
N GLY A 149 9.73 -5.07 15.75
CA GLY A 149 10.59 -6.02 15.04
C GLY A 149 10.21 -7.48 15.35
N ALA A 150 10.50 -8.38 14.42
CA ALA A 150 10.40 -9.82 14.64
C ALA A 150 11.61 -10.34 15.45
N PRO A 151 11.48 -11.51 16.14
CA PRO A 151 12.56 -12.04 16.99
C PRO A 151 13.92 -12.16 16.28
N TRP A 152 13.96 -12.67 15.05
CA TRP A 152 15.22 -12.79 14.29
C TRP A 152 15.84 -11.43 13.98
N THR A 153 15.05 -10.53 13.41
CA THR A 153 15.52 -9.19 13.03
C THR A 153 16.02 -8.43 14.26
N THR A 154 15.24 -8.42 15.34
CA THR A 154 15.62 -7.75 16.59
C THR A 154 16.87 -8.39 17.20
N ALA A 155 16.91 -9.71 17.38
CA ALA A 155 18.08 -10.41 17.91
C ALA A 155 19.33 -10.14 17.07
N SER A 156 19.21 -10.12 15.75
CA SER A 156 20.34 -9.84 14.85
C SER A 156 20.95 -8.47 15.13
N TYR A 157 20.14 -7.41 15.30
CA TYR A 157 20.67 -6.10 15.68
C TYR A 157 21.38 -6.14 17.04
N MET A 158 20.83 -6.86 18.03
CA MET A 158 21.42 -6.96 19.36
C MET A 158 22.77 -7.72 19.36
N ILE A 159 22.89 -8.75 18.53
CA ILE A 159 24.08 -9.63 18.43
C ILE A 159 25.18 -9.00 17.57
N GLU A 160 24.79 -8.46 16.40
CA GLU A 160 25.70 -7.85 15.44
C GLU A 160 26.20 -6.48 15.94
N GLY A 161 25.34 -5.73 16.65
CA GLY A 161 25.61 -4.36 17.07
C GLY A 161 25.17 -3.31 16.03
N GLY A 162 24.46 -3.72 14.99
CA GLY A 162 24.04 -2.86 13.88
C GLY A 162 23.54 -3.65 12.68
N SER A 163 23.50 -3.02 11.51
CA SER A 163 23.17 -3.72 10.26
C SER A 163 24.30 -4.67 9.86
N SER A 164 23.97 -5.85 9.34
CA SER A 164 24.94 -6.85 8.88
C SER A 164 24.52 -7.38 7.52
N LYS A 165 25.49 -7.63 6.63
CA LYS A 165 25.22 -8.22 5.31
C LYS A 165 24.99 -9.73 5.40
N ASN A 166 25.79 -10.40 6.23
CA ASN A 166 25.87 -11.86 6.31
C ASN A 166 25.27 -12.43 7.61
N PHE A 167 25.11 -11.59 8.64
CA PHE A 167 24.64 -11.98 9.98
C PHE A 167 25.54 -13.06 10.62
N GLU A 168 26.85 -12.92 10.48
CA GLU A 168 27.84 -13.95 10.87
C GLU A 168 27.77 -14.28 12.37
N HIS A 169 27.64 -13.26 13.23
CA HIS A 169 27.54 -13.50 14.67
C HIS A 169 26.19 -14.10 15.06
N SER A 170 25.12 -13.63 14.44
CA SER A 170 23.76 -14.11 14.69
C SER A 170 23.59 -15.55 14.24
N LYS A 171 24.06 -15.89 13.03
CA LYS A 171 24.06 -17.26 12.51
C LYS A 171 24.98 -18.17 13.30
N ARG A 172 26.14 -17.68 13.75
CA ARG A 172 27.02 -18.45 14.65
C ARG A 172 26.28 -18.81 15.94
N MET A 173 25.63 -17.86 16.61
CA MET A 173 24.86 -18.17 17.83
C MET A 173 23.72 -19.14 17.54
N LEU A 174 22.96 -18.91 16.46
CA LEU A 174 21.86 -19.78 16.04
C LEU A 174 22.31 -21.23 15.82
N HIS A 175 23.46 -21.44 15.17
CA HIS A 175 23.94 -22.78 14.83
C HIS A 175 24.78 -23.45 15.93
N ALA A 176 25.64 -22.70 16.61
CA ALA A 176 26.58 -23.24 17.60
C ALA A 176 26.01 -23.26 19.02
N GLU A 177 25.06 -22.36 19.33
CA GLU A 177 24.50 -22.17 20.67
C GLU A 177 22.95 -22.05 20.60
N PRO A 178 22.23 -23.03 20.02
CA PRO A 178 20.80 -22.92 19.74
C PRO A 178 19.94 -22.66 20.99
N GLU A 179 20.31 -23.19 22.15
CA GLU A 179 19.63 -22.92 23.43
C GLU A 179 19.79 -21.48 23.91
N LEU A 180 20.95 -20.86 23.63
CA LEU A 180 21.18 -19.45 23.94
C LEU A 180 20.35 -18.56 23.01
N PHE A 181 20.32 -18.90 21.73
CA PHE A 181 19.51 -18.20 20.73
C PHE A 181 18.01 -18.29 21.05
N ASP A 182 17.50 -19.48 21.36
CA ASP A 182 16.12 -19.72 21.80
C ASP A 182 15.76 -18.87 23.02
N ARG A 183 16.63 -18.85 24.05
CA ARG A 183 16.44 -18.01 25.24
C ARG A 183 16.35 -16.52 24.92
N LEU A 184 17.19 -16.02 24.01
CA LEU A 184 17.15 -14.63 23.58
C LEU A 184 15.83 -14.32 22.85
N CYS A 185 15.43 -15.16 21.89
CA CYS A 185 14.18 -14.99 21.16
C CYS A 185 12.95 -15.12 22.05
N ALA A 186 12.94 -16.03 23.02
CA ALA A 186 11.89 -16.14 24.02
C ALA A 186 11.78 -14.82 24.81
N ARG A 187 12.89 -14.33 25.37
CA ARG A 187 12.89 -13.08 26.14
C ARG A 187 12.44 -11.87 25.33
N LEU A 188 12.81 -11.81 24.04
CA LEU A 188 12.30 -10.79 23.13
C LEU A 188 10.78 -10.87 23.00
N VAL A 189 10.21 -12.04 22.73
CA VAL A 189 8.76 -12.19 22.60
C VAL A 189 8.02 -11.81 23.89
N ASP A 190 8.58 -12.15 25.06
CA ASP A 190 7.97 -11.82 26.36
C ASP A 190 7.89 -10.30 26.61
N ASN A 191 8.82 -9.52 26.05
CA ASN A 191 8.80 -8.06 26.12
C ASN A 191 8.01 -7.40 24.96
N LEU A 192 8.02 -8.01 23.77
CA LEU A 192 7.36 -7.47 22.58
C LEU A 192 5.84 -7.57 22.63
N VAL A 193 5.27 -8.62 23.25
CA VAL A 193 3.80 -8.74 23.38
C VAL A 193 3.21 -7.60 24.22
N PRO A 194 3.69 -7.31 25.44
CA PRO A 194 3.26 -6.12 26.20
C PRO A 194 3.50 -4.81 25.45
N TYR A 195 4.62 -4.71 24.71
CA TYR A 195 4.93 -3.51 23.92
C TYR A 195 3.88 -3.26 22.82
N LEU A 196 3.43 -4.30 22.12
CA LEU A 196 2.32 -4.21 21.17
C LEU A 196 0.99 -3.92 21.90
N ALA A 197 0.75 -4.52 23.07
CA ALA A 197 -0.44 -4.26 23.88
C ALA A 197 -0.59 -2.78 24.22
N MET A 198 0.50 -2.13 24.66
CA MET A 198 0.51 -0.69 24.93
C MET A 198 0.11 0.15 23.71
N GLN A 199 0.59 -0.22 22.51
CA GLN A 199 0.23 0.49 21.27
C GLN A 199 -1.25 0.31 20.92
N VAL A 200 -1.80 -0.90 21.09
CA VAL A 200 -3.22 -1.19 20.87
C VAL A 200 -4.09 -0.42 21.87
N GLU A 201 -3.74 -0.43 23.15
CA GLU A 201 -4.42 0.35 24.20
C GLU A 201 -4.38 1.86 23.92
N ALA A 202 -3.32 2.37 23.28
CA ALA A 202 -3.19 3.76 22.89
C ALA A 202 -4.03 4.13 21.65
N GLY A 203 -4.49 3.14 20.87
CA GLY A 203 -5.38 3.33 19.73
C GLY A 203 -4.89 2.79 18.39
N ALA A 204 -3.88 1.91 18.35
CA ALA A 204 -3.53 1.17 17.14
C ALA A 204 -4.65 0.19 16.75
N ASP A 205 -5.05 0.20 15.48
CA ASP A 205 -6.11 -0.68 14.95
C ASP A 205 -5.58 -2.02 14.44
N VAL A 206 -4.31 -2.03 14.05
CA VAL A 206 -3.59 -3.16 13.47
C VAL A 206 -2.16 -3.08 13.96
N VAL A 207 -1.51 -4.24 14.14
CA VAL A 207 -0.08 -4.29 14.45
C VAL A 207 0.69 -5.03 13.38
N GLN A 208 1.87 -4.51 13.02
CA GLN A 208 2.78 -5.15 12.08
C GLN A 208 4.05 -5.65 12.78
N ILE A 209 4.41 -6.89 12.52
CA ILE A 209 5.67 -7.50 12.93
C ILE A 209 6.61 -7.47 11.73
N PHE A 210 7.72 -6.74 11.84
CA PHE A 210 8.71 -6.58 10.78
C PHE A 210 9.88 -7.55 10.95
N ASP A 211 9.95 -8.57 10.09
CA ASP A 211 11.12 -9.43 9.94
C ASP A 211 11.93 -9.03 8.69
N SER A 212 12.55 -7.84 8.76
CA SER A 212 13.36 -7.27 7.69
C SER A 212 14.50 -8.17 7.22
N TRP A 213 14.97 -9.08 8.08
CA TRP A 213 16.09 -9.99 7.82
C TRP A 213 15.70 -11.46 7.73
N GLY A 214 14.41 -11.81 7.84
CA GLY A 214 13.98 -13.22 7.87
C GLY A 214 14.37 -14.02 6.63
N GLY A 215 14.41 -13.37 5.46
CA GLY A 215 14.87 -13.96 4.21
C GLY A 215 16.36 -14.30 4.14
N ALA A 216 17.15 -13.96 5.17
CA ALA A 216 18.55 -14.40 5.29
C ALA A 216 18.68 -15.88 5.71
N LEU A 217 17.55 -16.53 6.03
CA LEU A 217 17.46 -17.92 6.45
C LEU A 217 16.68 -18.76 5.44
N ASP A 218 17.05 -20.03 5.33
CA ASP A 218 16.27 -21.02 4.60
C ASP A 218 15.03 -21.48 5.40
N ALA A 219 14.09 -22.14 4.72
CA ALA A 219 12.82 -22.57 5.31
C ALA A 219 12.98 -23.60 6.44
N ARG A 220 13.97 -24.49 6.37
CA ARG A 220 14.22 -25.49 7.42
C ARG A 220 14.72 -24.80 8.69
N THR A 221 15.68 -23.90 8.54
CA THR A 221 16.25 -23.13 9.66
C THR A 221 15.20 -22.23 10.28
N TYR A 222 14.41 -21.49 9.48
CA TYR A 222 13.33 -20.64 9.98
C TYR A 222 12.28 -21.44 10.74
N ARG A 223 11.85 -22.58 10.19
CA ARG A 223 10.84 -23.45 10.81
C ARG A 223 11.30 -24.00 12.16
N ALA A 224 12.56 -24.42 12.26
CA ALA A 224 13.11 -24.99 13.49
C ALA A 224 13.37 -23.93 14.56
N ALA A 225 14.02 -22.82 14.20
CA ALA A 225 14.55 -21.86 15.16
C ALA A 225 13.66 -20.64 15.43
N LEU A 226 12.78 -20.25 14.50
CA LEU A 226 12.05 -18.98 14.59
C LEU A 226 10.54 -19.12 14.60
N LEU A 227 9.99 -20.05 13.82
CA LEU A 227 8.54 -20.25 13.74
C LEU A 227 7.88 -20.39 15.14
N PRO A 228 8.44 -21.12 16.13
CA PRO A 228 7.85 -21.19 17.46
C PRO A 228 7.71 -19.81 18.14
N HIS A 229 8.75 -18.97 18.05
CA HIS A 229 8.74 -17.62 18.64
C HIS A 229 7.84 -16.66 17.87
N VAL A 230 7.88 -16.69 16.54
CA VAL A 230 7.03 -15.85 15.68
C VAL A 230 5.57 -16.21 15.89
N LYS A 231 5.23 -17.50 15.94
CA LYS A 231 3.87 -17.97 16.24
C LYS A 231 3.41 -17.52 17.63
N ARG A 232 4.29 -17.58 18.64
CA ARG A 232 3.99 -17.07 20.00
C ARG A 232 3.71 -15.57 20.01
N LEU A 233 4.52 -14.78 19.28
CA LEU A 233 4.34 -13.33 19.15
C LEU A 233 3.05 -12.98 18.41
N VAL A 234 2.78 -13.61 17.26
CA VAL A 234 1.55 -13.44 16.49
C VAL A 234 0.33 -13.80 17.33
N ALA A 235 0.33 -14.96 18.00
CA ALA A 235 -0.78 -15.37 18.87
C ALA A 235 -0.97 -14.40 20.05
N GLY A 236 0.11 -13.91 20.64
CA GLY A 236 0.08 -12.88 21.68
C GLY A 236 -0.55 -11.58 21.20
N ALA A 237 -0.15 -11.11 20.02
CA ALA A 237 -0.67 -9.91 19.39
C ALA A 237 -2.15 -10.06 18.98
N LYS A 238 -2.56 -11.22 18.44
CA LYS A 238 -3.97 -11.49 18.06
C LYS A 238 -4.90 -11.48 19.27
N ARG A 239 -4.45 -11.92 20.46
CA ARG A 239 -5.23 -11.84 21.70
C ARG A 239 -5.55 -10.41 22.14
N LEU A 240 -4.88 -9.41 21.57
CA LEU A 240 -5.19 -7.98 21.80
C LEU A 240 -6.44 -7.51 21.02
N GLY A 241 -7.03 -8.37 20.18
CA GLY A 241 -8.28 -8.07 19.46
C GLY A 241 -8.10 -7.30 18.14
N VAL A 242 -6.86 -7.12 17.67
CA VAL A 242 -6.53 -6.43 16.43
C VAL A 242 -5.93 -7.39 15.39
N PRO A 243 -6.07 -7.13 14.08
CA PRO A 243 -5.36 -7.88 13.06
C PRO A 243 -3.84 -7.76 13.20
N VAL A 244 -3.14 -8.84 12.84
CA VAL A 244 -1.68 -8.92 12.86
C VAL A 244 -1.13 -9.14 11.45
N ILE A 245 -0.24 -8.24 11.03
CA ILE A 245 0.50 -8.32 9.78
C ILE A 245 1.89 -8.88 10.08
N LEU A 246 2.28 -9.98 9.44
CA LEU A 246 3.65 -10.48 9.46
C LEU A 246 4.32 -10.15 8.14
N TYR A 247 5.26 -9.20 8.15
CA TYR A 247 6.05 -8.85 6.98
C TYR A 247 7.43 -9.48 7.09
N VAL A 248 7.84 -10.21 6.06
CA VAL A 248 9.19 -10.76 5.95
C VAL A 248 9.78 -10.35 4.61
N ASN A 249 10.93 -9.69 4.64
CA ASN A 249 11.67 -9.36 3.42
C ASN A 249 12.51 -10.58 3.01
N GLY A 250 12.48 -10.94 1.73
CA GLY A 250 13.12 -12.11 1.14
C GLY A 250 12.32 -13.37 1.40
N CYS A 251 10.99 -13.30 1.25
CA CYS A 251 10.08 -14.34 1.75
C CYS A 251 9.55 -15.32 0.71
N ALA A 252 9.93 -15.23 -0.57
CA ALA A 252 9.40 -16.09 -1.65
C ALA A 252 9.49 -17.60 -1.34
N GLN A 253 10.56 -18.01 -0.66
CA GLN A 253 10.83 -19.38 -0.22
C GLN A 253 10.20 -19.75 1.13
N LEU A 254 9.58 -18.80 1.83
CA LEU A 254 9.11 -18.96 3.21
C LEU A 254 7.59 -18.95 3.35
N LEU A 255 6.81 -18.74 2.28
CA LEU A 255 5.37 -18.46 2.35
C LEU A 255 4.57 -19.42 3.25
N GLU A 256 4.73 -20.74 3.08
CA GLU A 256 4.01 -21.73 3.88
C GLU A 256 4.42 -21.69 5.35
N VAL A 257 5.73 -21.55 5.62
CA VAL A 257 6.27 -21.45 6.98
C VAL A 257 5.76 -20.20 7.67
N LEU A 258 5.67 -19.08 6.96
CA LEU A 258 5.13 -17.82 7.51
C LEU A 258 3.63 -17.93 7.75
N ALA A 259 2.88 -18.61 6.87
CA ALA A 259 1.47 -18.89 7.08
C ALA A 259 1.22 -19.83 8.27
N ASP A 260 2.16 -20.71 8.62
CA ASP A 260 2.12 -21.58 9.82
C ASP A 260 2.21 -20.81 11.14
N ALA A 261 2.69 -19.56 11.09
CA ALA A 261 2.64 -18.63 12.22
C ALA A 261 1.23 -18.02 12.44
N GLU A 262 0.30 -18.28 11.52
CA GLU A 262 -1.12 -17.86 11.56
C GLU A 262 -1.37 -16.34 11.68
N PRO A 263 -0.63 -15.48 10.95
CA PRO A 263 -0.96 -14.06 10.88
C PRO A 263 -2.28 -13.84 10.11
N ASP A 264 -2.92 -12.70 10.34
CA ASP A 264 -4.10 -12.33 9.56
C ASP A 264 -3.71 -11.89 8.14
N VAL A 265 -2.55 -11.24 8.01
CA VAL A 265 -1.99 -10.74 6.76
C VAL A 265 -0.52 -11.10 6.62
N LEU A 266 -0.11 -11.62 5.45
CA LEU A 266 1.29 -11.74 5.06
C LEU A 266 1.73 -10.55 4.21
N GLY A 267 2.76 -9.85 4.66
CA GLY A 267 3.43 -8.81 3.88
C GLY A 267 4.43 -9.44 2.92
N LEU A 268 4.29 -9.14 1.63
CA LEU A 268 5.08 -9.69 0.54
C LEU A 268 6.01 -8.63 -0.06
N ASP A 269 7.24 -9.02 -0.39
CA ASP A 269 8.09 -8.21 -1.25
C ASP A 269 7.88 -8.52 -2.75
N TRP A 270 8.49 -7.73 -3.61
CA TRP A 270 8.26 -7.77 -5.06
C TRP A 270 8.81 -9.01 -5.77
N ARG A 271 9.64 -9.83 -5.09
CA ARG A 271 10.14 -11.10 -5.65
C ARG A 271 9.09 -12.22 -5.62
N VAL A 272 7.99 -12.00 -4.91
CA VAL A 272 6.89 -12.95 -4.82
C VAL A 272 5.90 -12.66 -5.93
N ASP A 273 5.58 -13.64 -6.77
CA ASP A 273 4.46 -13.51 -7.70
C ASP A 273 3.13 -13.55 -6.89
N PRO A 274 2.25 -12.54 -7.02
CA PRO A 274 0.94 -12.53 -6.37
C PRO A 274 0.09 -13.77 -6.67
N VAL A 275 0.13 -14.28 -7.91
CA VAL A 275 -0.65 -15.45 -8.33
C VAL A 275 -0.17 -16.70 -7.59
N ASP A 276 1.15 -16.89 -7.50
CA ASP A 276 1.74 -18.00 -6.75
C ASP A 276 1.44 -17.90 -5.25
N ALA A 277 1.52 -16.70 -4.68
CA ALA A 277 1.20 -16.49 -3.27
C ALA A 277 -0.27 -16.85 -2.96
N ILE A 278 -1.19 -16.40 -3.81
CA ILE A 278 -2.62 -16.73 -3.71
C ILE A 278 -2.83 -18.24 -3.79
N ALA A 279 -2.25 -18.90 -4.79
CA ALA A 279 -2.40 -20.34 -4.98
C ALA A 279 -1.85 -21.15 -3.79
N ARG A 280 -0.71 -20.72 -3.22
CA ARG A 280 -0.03 -21.47 -2.15
C ARG A 280 -0.66 -21.24 -0.77
N VAL A 281 -1.03 -20.00 -0.43
CA VAL A 281 -1.45 -19.64 0.94
C VAL A 281 -2.63 -18.66 1.04
N GLY A 282 -3.27 -18.24 -0.06
CA GLY A 282 -4.37 -17.26 -0.05
C GLY A 282 -5.61 -17.69 0.75
N ALA A 283 -5.82 -19.00 0.90
CA ALA A 283 -6.88 -19.55 1.77
C ALA A 283 -6.60 -19.36 3.27
N ARG A 284 -5.37 -19.01 3.67
CA ARG A 284 -4.94 -18.94 5.08
C ARG A 284 -4.86 -17.51 5.62
N CYS A 285 -4.48 -16.55 4.79
CA CYS A 285 -4.24 -15.16 5.20
C CYS A 285 -4.51 -14.16 4.06
N ALA A 286 -4.72 -12.90 4.41
CA ALA A 286 -4.70 -11.79 3.47
C ALA A 286 -3.25 -11.48 3.03
N PHE A 287 -3.10 -10.62 2.02
CA PHE A 287 -1.79 -10.17 1.52
C PHE A 287 -1.65 -8.65 1.61
N GLN A 288 -0.45 -8.21 1.93
CA GLN A 288 -0.04 -6.81 1.84
C GLN A 288 1.17 -6.67 0.91
N GLY A 289 1.14 -5.70 0.00
CA GLY A 289 2.22 -5.46 -0.95
C GLY A 289 1.73 -5.36 -2.41
N ASN A 290 2.59 -5.62 -3.40
CA ASN A 290 4.01 -5.94 -3.24
C ASN A 290 4.91 -5.20 -4.23
N LEU A 291 4.50 -4.00 -4.66
CA LEU A 291 5.20 -3.23 -5.68
C LEU A 291 6.67 -2.95 -5.29
N ASP A 292 7.60 -3.17 -6.22
CA ASP A 292 9.01 -2.81 -6.01
C ASP A 292 9.13 -1.29 -5.79
N PRO A 293 9.70 -0.80 -4.65
CA PRO A 293 9.87 0.62 -4.42
C PRO A 293 10.74 1.32 -5.48
N CYS A 294 11.61 0.60 -6.19
CA CYS A 294 12.42 1.16 -7.28
C CYS A 294 11.58 1.58 -8.50
N VAL A 295 10.38 1.02 -8.68
CA VAL A 295 9.45 1.47 -9.74
C VAL A 295 9.11 2.94 -9.59
N LEU A 296 9.13 3.48 -8.38
CA LEU A 296 8.82 4.89 -8.12
C LEU A 296 9.86 5.86 -8.71
N PHE A 297 11.02 5.38 -9.17
CA PHE A 297 12.00 6.20 -9.90
C PHE A 297 11.75 6.25 -11.41
N ALA A 298 10.78 5.48 -11.92
CA ALA A 298 10.34 5.56 -13.29
C ALA A 298 9.44 6.79 -13.53
N THR A 299 8.94 6.96 -14.75
CA THR A 299 7.99 8.04 -15.06
C THR A 299 6.64 7.79 -14.39
N PRO A 300 5.84 8.84 -14.11
CA PRO A 300 4.50 8.69 -13.54
C PRO A 300 3.60 7.70 -14.30
N GLU A 301 3.72 7.62 -15.63
CA GLU A 301 2.97 6.70 -16.48
C GLU A 301 3.35 5.24 -16.21
N ILE A 302 4.64 4.96 -16.05
CA ILE A 302 5.13 3.62 -15.68
C ILE A 302 4.66 3.26 -14.27
N VAL A 303 4.73 4.21 -13.32
CA VAL A 303 4.24 4.00 -11.95
C VAL A 303 2.76 3.63 -11.97
N VAL A 304 1.93 4.37 -12.71
CA VAL A 304 0.51 4.06 -12.89
C VAL A 304 0.33 2.64 -13.40
N ARG A 305 0.99 2.27 -14.49
CA ARG A 305 0.89 0.93 -15.09
C ARG A 305 1.25 -0.18 -14.10
N GLU A 306 2.35 -0.04 -13.36
CA GLU A 306 2.79 -1.07 -12.42
C GLU A 306 1.87 -1.18 -11.19
N VAL A 307 1.30 -0.06 -10.74
CA VAL A 307 0.27 -0.05 -9.68
C VAL A 307 -0.98 -0.81 -10.15
N GLU A 308 -1.45 -0.53 -11.36
CA GLU A 308 -2.61 -1.23 -11.93
C GLU A 308 -2.36 -2.72 -12.14
N ARG A 309 -1.18 -3.08 -12.65
CA ARG A 309 -0.76 -4.47 -12.80
C ARG A 309 -0.76 -5.20 -11.46
N THR A 310 -0.19 -4.57 -10.43
CA THR A 310 -0.14 -5.15 -9.07
C THR A 310 -1.55 -5.33 -8.49
N LEU A 311 -2.42 -4.33 -8.63
CA LEU A 311 -3.82 -4.43 -8.18
C LEU A 311 -4.59 -5.54 -8.91
N ALA A 312 -4.39 -5.66 -10.23
CA ALA A 312 -5.04 -6.70 -11.03
C ALA A 312 -4.59 -8.11 -10.62
N ALA A 313 -3.30 -8.29 -10.29
CA ALA A 313 -2.76 -9.58 -9.90
C ALA A 313 -3.35 -10.13 -8.58
N PHE A 314 -3.77 -9.25 -7.67
CA PHE A 314 -4.43 -9.63 -6.41
C PHE A 314 -5.97 -9.65 -6.49
N ALA A 315 -6.57 -9.15 -7.57
CA ALA A 315 -8.03 -9.05 -7.73
C ALA A 315 -8.81 -10.38 -7.63
N PRO A 316 -8.27 -11.58 -7.93
CA PRO A 316 -9.01 -12.83 -7.80
C PRO A 316 -9.51 -13.19 -6.40
N GLN A 317 -9.01 -12.54 -5.34
CA GLN A 317 -9.47 -12.79 -3.96
C GLN A 317 -9.64 -11.51 -3.15
N ASN A 318 -10.50 -11.57 -2.12
CA ASN A 318 -10.54 -10.54 -1.10
C ASN A 318 -9.27 -10.57 -0.24
N GLY A 319 -9.03 -9.45 0.46
CA GLY A 319 -7.95 -9.35 1.43
C GLY A 319 -6.60 -8.99 0.84
N HIS A 320 -6.60 -8.07 -0.10
CA HIS A 320 -5.39 -7.36 -0.53
C HIS A 320 -5.33 -5.98 0.12
N ILE A 321 -4.16 -5.63 0.64
CA ILE A 321 -3.79 -4.27 1.06
C ILE A 321 -2.63 -3.84 0.17
N PHE A 322 -2.86 -2.83 -0.66
CA PHE A 322 -1.80 -2.33 -1.53
C PHE A 322 -0.70 -1.68 -0.68
N ASN A 323 0.54 -2.10 -0.93
CA ASN A 323 1.74 -1.52 -0.33
C ASN A 323 2.92 -1.74 -1.29
N LEU A 324 4.04 -1.09 -0.99
CA LEU A 324 5.33 -1.45 -1.56
C LEU A 324 5.84 -2.75 -0.92
N GLY A 325 6.77 -3.41 -1.59
CA GLY A 325 7.44 -4.61 -1.09
C GLY A 325 8.58 -4.32 -0.10
N SER A 326 9.01 -3.06 0.02
CA SER A 326 9.92 -2.55 1.06
C SER A 326 9.68 -1.04 1.26
N GLY A 327 10.39 -0.42 2.18
CA GLY A 327 10.23 1.00 2.49
C GLY A 327 10.65 1.92 1.34
N ILE A 328 9.96 3.06 1.23
CA ILE A 328 10.30 4.15 0.29
C ILE A 328 11.79 4.54 0.44
N LEU A 329 12.42 4.81 -0.70
CA LEU A 329 13.81 5.23 -0.78
C LEU A 329 13.93 6.76 -0.67
N PRO A 330 15.00 7.32 -0.06
CA PRO A 330 15.12 8.76 0.17
C PRO A 330 15.04 9.63 -1.09
N GLY A 331 15.51 9.11 -2.23
CA GLY A 331 15.49 9.80 -3.52
C GLY A 331 14.21 9.65 -4.31
N THR A 332 13.19 8.95 -3.79
CA THR A 332 11.93 8.73 -4.50
C THR A 332 11.26 10.06 -4.83
N PRO A 333 10.94 10.34 -6.11
CA PRO A 333 10.22 11.53 -6.51
C PRO A 333 8.82 11.57 -5.88
N VAL A 334 8.37 12.75 -5.48
CA VAL A 334 7.07 12.89 -4.81
C VAL A 334 5.91 12.76 -5.80
N GLU A 335 6.12 13.23 -7.03
CA GLU A 335 5.21 13.08 -8.16
C GLU A 335 4.87 11.61 -8.46
N SER A 336 5.81 10.68 -8.24
CA SER A 336 5.58 9.24 -8.37
C SER A 336 4.63 8.72 -7.28
N MET A 337 4.75 9.26 -6.07
CA MET A 337 3.82 8.97 -4.98
C MET A 337 2.42 9.54 -5.26
N ASP A 338 2.34 10.74 -5.82
CA ASP A 338 1.09 11.35 -6.25
C ASP A 338 0.41 10.50 -7.34
N ALA A 339 1.17 10.02 -8.33
CA ALA A 339 0.69 9.14 -9.39
C ALA A 339 0.13 7.83 -8.83
N LEU A 340 0.86 7.17 -7.93
CA LEU A 340 0.43 5.93 -7.26
C LEU A 340 -0.88 6.14 -6.51
N PHE A 341 -0.96 7.13 -5.63
CA PHE A 341 -2.17 7.34 -4.83
C PHE A 341 -3.32 7.94 -5.63
N LYS A 342 -3.08 8.58 -6.77
CA LYS A 342 -4.14 8.98 -7.70
C LYS A 342 -4.85 7.75 -8.27
N VAL A 343 -4.13 6.71 -8.68
CA VAL A 343 -4.72 5.44 -9.17
C VAL A 343 -5.56 4.76 -8.11
N ILE A 344 -4.99 4.58 -6.91
CA ILE A 344 -5.67 3.88 -5.81
C ILE A 344 -6.95 4.62 -5.40
N ARG A 345 -6.89 5.95 -5.26
CA ARG A 345 -8.06 6.76 -4.90
C ARG A 345 -9.09 6.83 -6.02
N GLY A 346 -8.66 6.83 -7.28
CA GLY A 346 -9.55 6.82 -8.45
C GLY A 346 -10.46 5.59 -8.51
N ARG A 347 -10.07 4.49 -7.86
CA ARG A 347 -10.85 3.25 -7.76
C ARG A 347 -11.84 3.23 -6.58
N ARG A 348 -11.80 4.21 -5.67
CA ARG A 348 -12.75 4.27 -4.55
C ARG A 348 -14.15 4.65 -5.05
N PRO A 349 -15.23 4.04 -4.53
CA PRO A 349 -16.57 4.47 -4.87
C PRO A 349 -16.78 5.91 -4.43
N ARG A 350 -17.44 6.71 -5.27
CA ARG A 350 -17.80 8.08 -4.90
C ARG A 350 -18.86 8.03 -3.80
N SER A 351 -18.50 8.45 -2.59
CA SER A 351 -19.44 8.66 -1.48
C SER A 351 -20.58 9.57 -1.93
N LYS A 352 -21.82 9.11 -1.77
CA LYS A 352 -22.99 10.00 -1.70
C LYS A 352 -23.25 10.32 -0.22
N SER A 353 -22.42 11.13 0.42
CA SER A 353 -22.72 11.60 1.79
C SER A 353 -23.67 12.79 1.76
N ALA A 354 -24.68 12.70 2.63
CA ALA A 354 -25.80 13.61 2.79
C ALA A 354 -25.37 15.06 3.05
N GLY A 355 -26.07 15.95 2.35
CA GLY A 355 -25.79 17.36 2.25
C GLY A 355 -26.11 17.78 0.83
N ALA A 356 -27.39 18.04 0.56
CA ALA A 356 -27.77 18.90 -0.55
C ALA A 356 -27.19 20.30 -0.30
N VAL A 357 -25.88 20.44 -0.47
CA VAL A 357 -25.31 21.67 -0.99
C VAL A 357 -25.46 21.50 -2.47
N GLY A 358 -26.34 22.32 -3.06
CA GLY A 358 -26.76 22.20 -4.45
C GLY A 358 -25.59 21.84 -5.34
N ALA A 359 -25.85 20.91 -6.27
CA ALA A 359 -24.96 20.73 -7.40
C ALA A 359 -24.50 22.11 -7.84
N ALA A 360 -23.19 22.38 -7.74
CA ALA A 360 -22.63 23.39 -8.62
C ALA A 360 -23.19 23.03 -9.99
N PRO A 361 -23.88 23.96 -10.68
CA PRO A 361 -24.53 23.64 -11.94
C PRO A 361 -23.51 22.86 -12.76
N LYS A 362 -23.92 21.73 -13.34
CA LYS A 362 -23.20 21.22 -14.51
C LYS A 362 -22.97 22.47 -15.34
N ALA A 363 -21.73 22.90 -15.51
CA ALA A 363 -21.46 23.99 -16.44
C ALA A 363 -22.19 23.58 -17.71
N ASP A 364 -23.10 24.43 -18.20
CA ASP A 364 -23.87 24.17 -19.40
C ASP A 364 -22.84 23.93 -20.52
N VAL A 365 -22.50 22.67 -20.73
CA VAL A 365 -21.70 22.24 -21.87
C VAL A 365 -22.62 22.52 -23.05
N PRO A 366 -22.31 23.51 -23.90
CA PRO A 366 -23.19 23.83 -25.00
C PRO A 366 -23.38 22.58 -25.84
N ASP A 367 -24.60 22.31 -26.31
CA ASP A 367 -24.81 21.22 -27.27
C ASP A 367 -24.20 21.64 -28.61
N LEU A 368 -22.96 21.23 -28.84
CA LEU A 368 -22.17 21.51 -30.04
C LEU A 368 -22.35 20.43 -31.11
N LEU A 369 -23.18 19.42 -30.84
CA LEU A 369 -23.57 18.42 -31.82
C LEU A 369 -24.86 18.86 -32.53
N GLY A 370 -25.88 19.28 -31.76
CA GLY A 370 -27.21 19.56 -32.31
C GLY A 370 -27.92 18.28 -32.78
N GLN A 371 -29.24 18.35 -33.01
CA GLN A 371 -30.06 17.15 -33.29
C GLN A 371 -29.64 16.38 -34.55
N ALA A 372 -29.37 17.08 -35.67
CA ALA A 372 -29.05 16.42 -36.93
C ALA A 372 -27.74 15.63 -36.89
N GLU A 373 -26.70 16.17 -36.23
CA GLU A 373 -25.42 15.48 -36.07
C GLU A 373 -25.54 14.32 -35.07
N ARG A 374 -26.31 14.49 -33.98
CA ARG A 374 -26.60 13.42 -33.01
C ARG A 374 -27.31 12.25 -33.68
N GLU A 375 -28.28 12.51 -34.56
CA GLU A 375 -28.98 11.49 -35.35
C GLU A 375 -28.00 10.73 -36.28
N ARG A 376 -27.13 11.47 -36.96
CA ARG A 376 -26.11 10.91 -37.87
C ARG A 376 -25.09 10.05 -37.12
N LEU A 377 -24.56 10.54 -36.00
CA LEU A 377 -23.63 9.82 -35.14
C LEU A 377 -24.29 8.59 -34.53
N ARG A 378 -25.53 8.71 -34.06
CA ARG A 378 -26.33 7.57 -33.57
C ARG A 378 -26.45 6.49 -34.64
N GLN A 379 -26.81 6.84 -35.87
CA GLN A 379 -26.87 5.88 -36.99
C GLN A 379 -25.50 5.26 -37.33
N GLN A 380 -24.41 6.02 -37.20
CA GLN A 380 -23.05 5.50 -37.39
C GLN A 380 -22.62 4.54 -36.27
N ILE A 381 -22.99 4.83 -35.02
CA ILE A 381 -22.71 3.99 -33.84
C ILE A 381 -23.53 2.69 -33.90
N THR A 382 -24.79 2.76 -34.30
CA THR A 382 -25.70 1.59 -34.32
C THR A 382 -25.58 0.74 -35.59
N GLY A 383 -25.05 1.28 -36.68
CA GLY A 383 -24.98 0.61 -37.99
C GLY A 383 -26.34 0.50 -38.71
N THR A 384 -26.32 0.32 -40.04
CA THR A 384 -27.51 0.10 -40.89
C THR A 384 -27.76 -1.36 -41.24
N ASP A 385 -26.87 -2.28 -40.85
CA ASP A 385 -27.04 -3.72 -41.04
C ASP A 385 -27.40 -4.37 -39.70
N ALA A 386 -28.43 -5.22 -39.70
CA ALA A 386 -29.19 -5.73 -38.55
C ALA A 386 -28.44 -6.62 -37.53
N GLY A 387 -27.17 -6.34 -37.22
CA GLY A 387 -26.32 -7.18 -36.35
C GLY A 387 -25.67 -6.49 -35.14
N SER A 388 -25.66 -5.16 -35.03
CA SER A 388 -25.05 -4.44 -33.90
C SER A 388 -26.09 -3.85 -32.95
N HIS A 389 -26.35 -4.50 -31.80
CA HIS A 389 -27.34 -4.02 -30.82
C HIS A 389 -26.66 -3.26 -29.67
N PHE A 390 -26.35 -1.97 -29.89
CA PHE A 390 -26.03 -1.06 -28.78
C PHE A 390 -27.34 -0.55 -28.13
N PRO A 391 -27.52 -0.64 -26.81
CA PRO A 391 -28.69 -0.07 -26.12
C PRO A 391 -28.78 1.44 -26.33
N ALA A 392 -29.99 2.00 -26.50
CA ALA A 392 -30.19 3.43 -26.80
C ALA A 392 -29.50 4.37 -25.78
N ALA A 393 -29.61 4.06 -24.49
CA ALA A 393 -28.98 4.82 -23.41
C ALA A 393 -27.43 4.82 -23.48
N MET A 394 -26.85 3.77 -24.08
CA MET A 394 -25.40 3.68 -24.29
C MET A 394 -24.96 4.59 -25.43
N VAL A 395 -25.73 4.62 -26.52
CA VAL A 395 -25.48 5.54 -27.64
C VAL A 395 -25.59 6.99 -27.16
N ASP A 396 -26.58 7.30 -26.32
CA ASP A 396 -26.72 8.62 -25.71
C ASP A 396 -25.53 9.00 -24.84
N SER A 397 -25.00 8.07 -24.03
CA SER A 397 -23.80 8.33 -23.21
C SER A 397 -22.57 8.63 -24.07
N ILE A 398 -22.39 7.91 -25.18
CA ILE A 398 -21.29 8.16 -26.12
C ILE A 398 -21.42 9.54 -26.77
N LEU A 399 -22.64 9.93 -27.16
CA LEU A 399 -22.90 11.25 -27.75
C LEU A 399 -22.63 12.40 -26.76
N GLU A 400 -23.00 12.24 -25.49
CA GLU A 400 -22.69 13.23 -24.46
C GLU A 400 -21.18 13.38 -24.22
N GLU A 401 -20.44 12.28 -24.27
CA GLU A 401 -19.00 12.31 -24.11
C GLU A 401 -18.29 12.95 -25.31
N ILE A 402 -18.76 12.69 -26.54
CA ILE A 402 -18.31 13.39 -27.75
C ILE A 402 -18.60 14.90 -27.64
N ASN A 403 -19.78 15.28 -27.17
CA ASN A 403 -20.13 16.70 -26.99
C ASN A 403 -19.23 17.38 -25.95
N ALA A 404 -18.95 16.71 -24.84
CA ALA A 404 -18.05 17.20 -23.81
C ALA A 404 -16.60 17.35 -24.29
N ILE A 405 -16.13 16.45 -25.17
CA ILE A 405 -14.81 16.57 -25.80
C ILE A 405 -14.76 17.78 -26.74
N ARG A 406 -15.81 17.99 -27.57
CA ARG A 406 -15.90 19.18 -28.46
C ARG A 406 -15.91 20.49 -27.65
N ALA A 407 -16.65 20.54 -26.55
CA ALA A 407 -16.75 21.74 -25.72
C ALA A 407 -15.44 22.12 -25.01
N LYS A 408 -14.56 21.14 -24.74
CA LYS A 408 -13.23 21.38 -24.16
C LYS A 408 -12.19 21.88 -25.15
N ARG A 409 -12.46 21.88 -26.46
CA ARG A 409 -11.52 22.21 -27.54
C ARG A 409 -12.02 23.32 -28.48
N LEU A 410 -12.77 24.28 -27.96
CA LEU A 410 -13.24 25.45 -28.71
C LEU A 410 -12.10 26.44 -29.02
N GLU A 411 -11.16 26.04 -29.89
CA GLU A 411 -10.49 26.93 -30.82
C GLU A 411 -10.38 26.23 -32.20
N ARG A 412 -11.24 26.69 -33.12
CA ARG A 412 -11.18 26.61 -34.59
C ARG A 412 -10.57 25.35 -35.25
N HIS A 413 -11.17 24.16 -35.12
CA HIS A 413 -11.00 23.11 -36.13
C HIS A 413 -12.31 22.35 -36.40
N ALA A 414 -12.61 22.11 -37.69
CA ALA A 414 -13.76 21.34 -38.13
C ALA A 414 -13.43 19.84 -38.13
N PHE A 415 -14.37 19.01 -37.65
CA PHE A 415 -14.19 17.56 -37.53
C PHE A 415 -15.05 16.83 -38.56
N ARG A 416 -14.52 15.75 -39.19
CA ARG A 416 -15.30 14.82 -40.03
C ARG A 416 -15.18 13.39 -39.49
N VAL A 417 -16.28 12.64 -39.58
CA VAL A 417 -16.43 11.29 -38.99
C VAL A 417 -16.34 10.18 -40.07
N GLY A 418 -15.53 9.13 -39.84
CA GLY A 418 -15.47 7.85 -40.61
C GLY A 418 -14.69 6.79 -39.79
N GLN A 419 -14.68 5.45 -40.00
CA GLN A 419 -15.38 4.46 -40.85
C GLN A 419 -15.83 3.26 -39.94
N ARG A 420 -16.64 2.33 -40.48
CA ARG A 420 -17.39 1.23 -39.79
C ARG A 420 -16.53 0.22 -38.99
N VAL A 421 -17.06 -0.22 -37.85
CA VAL A 421 -16.60 -1.43 -37.13
C VAL A 421 -17.73 -2.43 -37.03
N ARG A 422 -17.45 -3.70 -37.34
CA ARG A 422 -18.41 -4.81 -37.23
C ARG A 422 -18.02 -5.66 -36.01
N VAL A 423 -18.84 -5.63 -34.96
CA VAL A 423 -18.65 -6.43 -33.74
C VAL A 423 -19.16 -7.85 -34.01
N LYS A 424 -18.31 -8.86 -33.83
CA LYS A 424 -18.76 -10.27 -33.78
C LYS A 424 -19.04 -10.62 -32.32
N GLU A 425 -20.32 -10.82 -32.03
CA GLU A 425 -20.95 -11.47 -30.87
C GLU A 425 -20.20 -11.50 -29.52
N GLY A 426 -20.74 -10.76 -28.53
CA GLY A 426 -20.44 -10.90 -27.10
C GLY A 426 -21.08 -9.76 -26.26
N PRO A 427 -21.52 -10.00 -25.01
CA PRO A 427 -22.10 -8.95 -24.17
C PRO A 427 -21.02 -7.97 -23.68
N PHE A 428 -21.23 -6.69 -23.96
CA PHE A 428 -20.39 -5.57 -23.52
C PHE A 428 -20.67 -5.20 -22.05
N VAL A 429 -19.61 -4.90 -21.28
CA VAL A 429 -19.70 -4.68 -19.82
C VAL A 429 -19.41 -3.23 -19.40
N GLY A 430 -18.72 -2.42 -20.23
CA GLY A 430 -18.53 -1.00 -19.96
C GLY A 430 -17.29 -0.36 -20.61
N THR A 431 -17.28 0.98 -20.65
CA THR A 431 -16.14 1.81 -21.07
C THR A 431 -15.20 1.99 -19.90
N ILE A 432 -13.93 1.58 -20.03
CA ILE A 432 -12.98 1.53 -18.91
C ILE A 432 -12.06 2.76 -18.91
N GLY A 433 -11.91 3.45 -20.04
CA GLY A 433 -11.16 4.70 -20.12
C GLY A 433 -11.01 5.23 -21.54
N HIS A 434 -10.38 6.40 -21.66
CA HIS A 434 -9.85 6.90 -22.92
C HIS A 434 -8.43 7.47 -22.76
N VAL A 435 -7.61 7.37 -23.80
CA VAL A 435 -6.30 8.02 -23.90
C VAL A 435 -6.38 9.04 -25.01
N ALA A 436 -6.07 10.32 -24.73
CA ALA A 436 -6.03 11.35 -25.75
C ALA A 436 -4.58 11.87 -25.95
N THR A 437 -4.04 11.73 -27.16
CA THR A 437 -2.68 12.15 -27.51
C THR A 437 -2.72 13.14 -28.67
N LEU A 438 -2.08 14.30 -28.55
CA LEU A 438 -2.00 15.29 -29.63
C LEU A 438 -0.64 15.16 -30.33
N ASP A 439 -0.63 14.88 -31.63
CA ASP A 439 0.54 15.00 -32.50
C ASP A 439 0.56 16.41 -33.09
N ASP A 440 1.31 17.30 -32.44
CA ASP A 440 1.42 18.72 -32.81
C ASP A 440 2.02 18.93 -34.20
N ALA A 441 2.83 17.99 -34.70
CA ALA A 441 3.47 18.10 -36.03
C ALA A 441 2.48 17.81 -37.17
N LYS A 442 1.43 17.04 -36.91
CA LYS A 442 0.38 16.67 -37.88
C LYS A 442 -0.97 17.30 -37.55
N GLY A 443 -1.02 18.16 -36.54
CA GLY A 443 -2.25 18.75 -36.02
C GLY A 443 -3.29 17.72 -35.61
N THR A 444 -2.90 16.50 -35.22
CA THR A 444 -3.79 15.35 -35.13
C THR A 444 -4.05 14.94 -33.67
N LEU A 445 -5.31 14.74 -33.27
CA LEU A 445 -5.67 14.20 -31.95
C LEU A 445 -6.02 12.72 -32.05
N HIS A 446 -5.27 11.88 -31.35
CA HIS A 446 -5.53 10.48 -31.11
C HIS A 446 -6.42 10.36 -29.88
N VAL A 447 -7.55 9.65 -29.97
CA VAL A 447 -8.36 9.29 -28.80
C VAL A 447 -8.64 7.79 -28.85
N THR A 448 -8.03 7.02 -27.95
CA THR A 448 -8.25 5.58 -27.83
C THR A 448 -9.31 5.35 -26.77
N LEU A 449 -10.42 4.68 -27.12
CA LEU A 449 -11.45 4.27 -26.17
C LEU A 449 -11.26 2.79 -25.82
N VAL A 450 -11.07 2.46 -24.55
CA VAL A 450 -10.88 1.08 -24.09
C VAL A 450 -12.21 0.52 -23.58
N LEU A 451 -12.65 -0.57 -24.21
CA LEU A 451 -13.93 -1.22 -23.99
C LEU A 451 -13.71 -2.62 -23.40
N SER A 452 -14.48 -3.03 -22.37
CA SER A 452 -14.45 -4.42 -21.87
C SER A 452 -15.61 -5.26 -22.40
N GLY A 453 -15.26 -6.44 -22.92
CA GLY A 453 -16.16 -7.57 -23.18
C GLY A 453 -15.43 -8.90 -22.92
N HIS A 454 -16.15 -9.97 -22.58
CA HIS A 454 -15.52 -11.27 -22.34
C HIS A 454 -14.77 -11.77 -23.59
N GLY A 455 -13.44 -11.84 -23.50
CA GLY A 455 -12.60 -12.62 -24.41
C GLY A 455 -11.86 -11.87 -25.53
N HIS A 456 -12.00 -10.55 -25.67
CA HIS A 456 -11.27 -9.79 -26.70
C HIS A 456 -10.88 -8.38 -26.22
N GLU A 457 -9.62 -7.99 -26.42
CA GLU A 457 -9.18 -6.59 -26.42
C GLU A 457 -9.48 -6.01 -27.81
N PHE A 458 -10.10 -4.84 -27.87
CA PHE A 458 -10.34 -4.11 -29.12
C PHE A 458 -9.53 -2.82 -29.08
N GLU A 459 -8.59 -2.71 -30.02
CA GLU A 459 -7.78 -1.51 -30.25
C GLU A 459 -8.43 -0.71 -31.39
N PHE A 460 -8.68 0.58 -31.17
CA PHE A 460 -9.19 1.49 -32.18
C PHE A 460 -8.16 2.60 -32.39
N ASP A 461 -7.76 2.81 -33.65
CA ASP A 461 -7.07 4.02 -34.09
C ASP A 461 -7.92 4.75 -35.14
N TRP A 462 -8.10 6.07 -34.98
CA TRP A 462 -7.83 7.11 -36.00
C TRP A 462 -8.57 8.44 -35.81
N TRP A 463 -7.90 9.56 -36.12
CA TRP A 463 -8.42 10.77 -36.81
C TRP A 463 -7.26 11.45 -37.56
N GLN A 464 -7.54 12.22 -38.61
CA GLN A 464 -6.61 13.17 -39.26
C GLN A 464 -7.33 14.52 -39.34
N ILE A 465 -6.68 15.59 -38.88
CA ILE A 465 -7.18 16.97 -39.04
C ILE A 465 -6.58 17.52 -40.33
N GLU A 466 -7.42 17.88 -41.29
CA GLU A 466 -6.97 18.69 -42.43
C GLU A 466 -7.09 20.17 -42.06
N SER A 467 -5.99 20.91 -42.21
CA SER A 467 -6.00 22.37 -42.15
C SER A 467 -6.81 22.92 -43.34
N ALA A 468 -7.72 23.85 -43.07
CA ALA A 468 -8.16 24.81 -44.08
C ALA A 468 -7.14 25.94 -44.18
#